data_AF-A0A4V1UPA2-F1
#
_entry.id   AF-A0A4V1UPA2-F1
#
_cell.length_a   1.000
_cell.length_b   1.000
_cell.length_c   1.000
_cell.angle_alpha   90.00
_cell.angle_beta   90.00
_cell.angle_gamma   90.00
#
_symmetry.space_group_name_H-M   'P 1'
#
loop_
_entity.id
_entity.type
_entity.pdbx_description
1 polymer ?
#
loop_
_entity_poly.entity_id
_entity_poly.type
_entity_poly.pdbx_seq_one_letter_code
_entity_poly.pdbx_strand_id
1 'polypeptide(L)' 'MEQFVVSARKYRPQTFKDVIGQKAITNTLLNAIENNHLASALLFTGPRGVGKTT' A
#
# COMPACT_ATOMS: atom_id res chain seq x y z
N MET A 1 -26.34 -7.11 -15.58
CA MET A 1 -25.57 -5.90 -15.95
C MET A 1 -24.26 -5.96 -15.20
N GLU A 2 -23.13 -6.04 -15.90
CA GLU A 2 -21.83 -5.91 -15.22
C GLU A 2 -21.71 -4.53 -14.58
N GLN A 3 -21.28 -4.49 -13.33
CA GLN A 3 -21.10 -3.27 -12.57
C GLN A 3 -19.92 -2.49 -13.16
N PHE A 4 -20.15 -1.28 -13.65
CA PHE A 4 -19.08 -0.41 -14.13
C PHE A 4 -18.17 -0.01 -12.95
N VAL A 5 -16.88 -0.33 -13.06
CA VAL A 5 -15.87 0.02 -12.06
C VAL A 5 -14.73 0.79 -12.73
N VAL A 6 -14.43 1.97 -12.21
CA VAL A 6 -13.31 2.78 -12.67
C VAL A 6 -11.96 2.07 -12.46
N SER A 7 -11.06 2.15 -13.43
CA SER A 7 -9.77 1.43 -13.40
C SER A 7 -8.95 1.69 -12.13
N ALA A 8 -8.96 2.93 -11.62
CA ALA A 8 -8.26 3.30 -10.39
C ALA A 8 -8.74 2.53 -9.14
N ARG A 9 -9.99 2.04 -9.13
CA ARG A 9 -10.51 1.14 -8.09
C ARG A 9 -10.28 -0.33 -8.46
N LYS A 10 -10.48 -0.68 -9.72
CA LYS A 10 -10.32 -2.05 -10.24
C LYS A 10 -8.92 -2.62 -9.97
N TYR A 11 -7.89 -1.79 -10.11
CA TYR A 11 -6.48 -2.21 -9.95
C TYR A 11 -5.85 -1.73 -8.64
N ARG A 12 -6.65 -1.35 -7.63
CA ARG A 12 -6.11 -0.95 -6.34
C ARG A 12 -5.49 -2.18 -5.65
N PRO A 13 -4.19 -2.16 -5.31
CA PRO A 13 -3.53 -3.22 -4.56
C PRO A 13 -4.35 -3.68 -3.35
N GLN A 14 -4.50 -4.99 -3.17
CA GLN A 14 -5.18 -5.58 -2.01
C GLN A 14 -4.18 -6.13 -0.99
N THR A 15 -2.97 -6.44 -1.44
CA THR A 15 -1.89 -6.96 -0.60
C THR A 15 -0.60 -6.19 -0.84
N PHE A 16 0.36 -6.29 0.11
CA PHE A 16 1.69 -5.70 -0.07
C PHE A 16 2.45 -6.26 -1.27
N LYS A 17 2.11 -7.47 -1.75
CA LYS A 17 2.72 -8.08 -2.94
C LYS A 17 2.29 -7.40 -4.24
N ASP A 18 1.10 -6.79 -4.25
CA ASP A 18 0.55 -6.10 -5.42
C ASP A 18 1.08 -4.66 -5.55
N VAL A 19 1.80 -4.16 -4.53
CA VAL A 19 2.41 -2.82 -4.54
C VAL A 19 3.66 -2.83 -5.41
N ILE A 20 3.68 -1.96 -6.43
CA ILE A 20 4.76 -1.88 -7.41
C ILE A 20 5.82 -0.85 -6.99
N GLY A 21 7.10 -1.23 -7.07
CA GLY A 21 8.23 -0.31 -6.96
C GLY A 21 8.63 0.11 -5.54
N GLN A 22 7.94 -0.37 -4.50
CA GLN A 22 8.14 0.08 -3.10
C GLN A 22 8.57 -1.04 -2.15
N LYS A 23 9.45 -1.93 -2.60
CA LYS A 23 9.88 -3.13 -1.85
C LYS A 23 10.44 -2.83 -0.45
N ALA A 24 11.23 -1.76 -0.31
CA ALA A 24 11.87 -1.43 0.96
C ALA A 24 10.84 -1.15 2.06
N ILE A 25 9.88 -0.26 1.80
CA ILE A 25 8.85 0.11 2.77
C ILE A 25 7.84 -1.01 3.01
N THR A 26 7.44 -1.76 1.97
CA THR A 26 6.52 -2.90 2.16
C THR A 26 7.14 -3.97 3.05
N ASN A 27 8.44 -4.25 2.91
CA ASN A 27 9.14 -5.21 3.77
C ASN A 27 9.28 -4.69 5.20
N THR A 28 9.60 -3.41 5.39
CA THR A 28 9.66 -2.81 6.72
C THR A 28 8.33 -2.92 7.45
N LEU A 29 7.22 -2.61 6.77
CA LEU A 29 5.88 -2.70 7.36
C LEU A 29 5.47 -4.15 7.64
N LEU A 30 5.75 -5.08 6.72
CA LEU A 30 5.52 -6.51 6.94
C LEU A 30 6.25 -7.01 8.18
N ASN A 31 7.55 -6.73 8.29
CA ASN A 31 8.35 -7.14 9.44
C ASN A 31 7.84 -6.49 10.74
N ALA A 32 7.43 -5.22 10.71
CA ALA A 32 6.88 -4.54 11.88
C ALA A 32 5.58 -5.20 12.38
N ILE A 33 4.72 -5.64 11.46
CA ILE A 33 3.49 -6.38 11.79
C ILE A 33 3.82 -7.76 12.35
N GLU A 34 4.70 -8.52 11.70
CA GLU A 34 5.09 -9.88 12.12
C GLU A 34 5.73 -9.90 13.52
N ASN A 35 6.50 -8.86 13.85
CA ASN A 35 7.14 -8.72 15.16
C ASN A 35 6.28 -7.98 16.19
N ASN A 36 5.01 -7.66 15.88
CA ASN A 36 4.12 -6.84 16.72
C ASN A 36 4.77 -5.53 17.22
N HIS A 37 5.56 -4.91 16.34
CA HIS A 37 6.38 -3.73 16.62
C HIS A 37 6.00 -2.59 15.67
N LEU A 38 4.73 -2.18 15.74
CA LEU A 38 4.22 -1.05 14.98
C LEU A 38 4.54 0.27 15.68
N ALA A 39 5.05 1.25 14.93
CA ALA A 39 5.26 2.60 15.43
C ALA A 39 3.90 3.26 15.76
N SER A 40 3.87 4.11 16.79
CA SER A 40 2.65 4.85 17.16
C SER A 40 2.16 5.81 16.07
N ALA A 41 3.05 6.24 15.16
CA ALA A 41 2.72 7.08 14.03
C ALA A 41 3.59 6.73 12.81
N LEU A 42 3.00 6.82 11.62
CA LEU A 42 3.66 6.61 10.33
C LEU A 42 3.42 7.83 9.43
N LEU A 43 4.49 8.41 8.89
CA LEU A 43 4.43 9.50 7.93
C LEU A 43 4.87 9.01 6.55
N PHE A 44 3.94 8.99 5.60
CA PHE A 44 4.23 8.66 4.21
C PHE A 44 4.36 9.94 3.38
N THR A 45 5.50 10.12 2.70
CA THR A 45 5.80 11.32 1.90
C THR A 45 6.03 10.98 0.42
N GLY A 46 5.96 11.99 -0.46
CA GLY A 46 6.23 11.85 -1.90
C GLY A 46 5.14 12.42 -2.83
N PRO A 47 5.38 12.44 -4.15
CA PRO A 47 4.49 13.05 -5.15
C PRO A 47 3.07 12.47 -5.19
N ARG A 48 2.13 13.17 -5.81
CA ARG A 48 0.75 12.67 -5.99
C ARG A 48 0.75 11.37 -6.81
N GLY A 49 -0.07 10.39 -6.41
CA GLY A 49 -0.25 9.15 -7.16
C GLY A 49 0.72 8.01 -6.81
N VAL A 50 1.72 8.22 -5.96
CA VAL A 50 2.71 7.18 -5.58
C VAL A 50 2.19 6.13 -4.58
N GLY A 51 0.90 6.09 -4.30
CA GLY A 51 0.31 5.05 -3.46
C GLY A 51 0.46 5.21 -1.94
N LYS A 52 0.71 6.43 -1.44
CA LYS A 52 0.77 6.74 0.01
C LYS A 52 -0.52 6.43 0.78
N THR A 53 -1.65 6.42 0.07
CA THR A 53 -3.00 6.22 0.63
C THR A 53 -3.71 5.06 -0.04
N THR A 54 -2.95 4.14 -0.65
CA THR A 54 -3.46 2.93 -1.33
C THR A 54 -3.84 1.89 -0.30
#